data_AF-A0A970T3N4-F1
#
_entry.id   AF-A0A970T3N4-F1
#
_cell.length_a   1.000
_cell.length_b   1.000
_cell.length_c   1.000
_cell.angle_alpha   90.00
_cell.angle_beta   90.00
_cell.angle_gamma   90.00
#
_symmetry.space_group_name_H-M   'P 1'
#
loop_
_entity.id
_entity.type
_entity.pdbx_description
1 polymer ?
#
loop_
_entity_poly.entity_id
_entity_poly.type
_entity_poly.pdbx_seq_one_letter_code
_entity_poly.pdbx_strand_id
1 'polypeptide(L)' 'MISTNMKMLQRIIKMVAVARGEDKIDAIIGVLRTGAVNHPITDDGTAGQL' A
#
# COMPACT_ATOMS: atom_id res chain seq x y z
N MET A 1 0.01 -3.05 21.19
CA MET A 1 0.96 -3.02 20.05
C MET A 1 1.83 -1.79 20.21
N ILE A 2 3.14 -1.94 20.36
CA ILE A 2 4.08 -0.80 20.33
C ILE A 2 4.53 -0.67 18.89
N SER A 3 3.99 0.30 18.15
CA SER A 3 4.29 0.49 16.73
C SER A 3 3.92 1.89 16.24
N THR A 4 4.34 2.19 15.02
CA THR A 4 3.99 3.40 14.27
C THR A 4 2.51 3.39 13.88
N ASN A 5 1.82 4.54 14.02
CA ASN A 5 0.43 4.71 13.58
C ASN A 5 0.34 5.28 12.16
N MET A 6 -0.84 5.20 11.54
CA MET A 6 -1.06 5.62 10.13
C MET A 6 -0.74 7.10 9.87
N LYS A 7 -1.00 7.99 10.84
CA LYS A 7 -0.67 9.42 10.72
C LYS A 7 0.84 9.66 10.67
N MET A 8 1.62 8.84 11.38
CA MET A 8 3.08 8.89 11.32
C MET A 8 3.60 8.28 10.01
N LEU A 9 2.99 7.19 9.54
CA LEU A 9 3.33 6.58 8.25
C LEU A 9 3.20 7.59 7.10
N GLN A 10 2.11 8.34 7.04
CA GLN A 10 1.90 9.38 6.01
C GLN A 10 2.93 10.51 6.01
N ARG A 11 3.69 10.71 7.09
CA ARG A 11 4.77 11.72 7.16
C ARG A 11 6.11 11.20 6.62
N ILE A 12 6.23 9.90 6.38
CA ILE A 12 7.44 9.31 5.84
C ILE A 12 7.55 9.71 4.38
N ILE A 13 8.65 10.40 4.02
CA ILE A 13 8.89 10.93 2.67
C ILE A 13 8.78 9.84 1.61
N LYS A 14 9.27 8.64 1.90
CA LYS A 14 9.24 7.50 0.98
C LYS A 14 8.71 6.26 1.70
N MET A 15 7.55 5.79 1.27
CA MET A 15 6.94 4.55 1.75
C MET A 15 6.74 3.57 0.60
N VAL A 16 7.45 2.45 0.71
CA VAL A 16 7.37 1.36 -0.25
C VAL A 16 6.46 0.28 0.32
N ALA A 17 5.42 -0.10 -0.42
CA ALA A 17 4.60 -1.26 -0.09
C ALA A 17 4.79 -2.33 -1.15
N VAL A 18 4.99 -3.57 -0.72
CA VAL A 18 5.12 -4.72 -1.59
C VAL A 18 3.90 -5.62 -1.34
N ALA A 19 3.06 -5.80 -2.34
CA ALA A 19 1.85 -6.62 -2.23
C ALA A 19 1.53 -7.30 -3.56
N ARG A 20 0.95 -8.49 -3.48
CA ARG A 20 0.46 -9.29 -4.63
C ARG A 20 -0.73 -10.15 -4.22
N GLY A 21 -1.53 -10.53 -5.23
CA GLY A 21 -2.62 -11.48 -5.11
C GLY A 21 -3.98 -10.83 -5.30
N GLU A 22 -4.84 -11.51 -6.06
CA GLU A 22 -6.20 -11.05 -6.38
C GLU A 22 -7.07 -10.89 -5.12
N ASP A 23 -6.82 -11.72 -4.09
CA ASP A 23 -7.48 -11.69 -2.79
C ASP A 23 -7.20 -10.42 -1.97
N LYS A 24 -6.24 -9.60 -2.40
CA LYS A 24 -5.78 -8.40 -1.68
C LYS A 24 -6.05 -7.11 -2.44
N ILE A 25 -6.71 -7.15 -3.59
CA ILE A 25 -6.98 -5.97 -4.43
C ILE A 25 -7.65 -4.84 -3.64
N ASP A 26 -8.74 -5.14 -2.93
CA ASP A 26 -9.47 -4.14 -2.15
C ASP A 26 -8.61 -3.50 -1.04
N ALA A 27 -7.75 -4.31 -0.41
CA ALA A 27 -6.83 -3.82 0.62
C ALA A 27 -5.73 -2.93 0.01
N ILE A 28 -5.18 -3.32 -1.14
CA ILE A 28 -4.18 -2.54 -1.87
C ILE A 28 -4.76 -1.19 -2.29
N ILE A 29 -5.94 -1.20 -2.93
CA ILE A 29 -6.66 0.01 -3.33
C ILE A 29 -6.95 0.89 -2.12
N GLY A 30 -7.43 0.29 -1.02
CA GLY A 30 -7.71 1.00 0.22
C GLY A 30 -6.49 1.78 0.73
N VAL A 31 -5.33 1.12 0.79
CA VAL A 31 -4.08 1.75 1.24
C VAL A 31 -3.59 2.82 0.27
N LEU A 32 -3.64 2.57 -1.04
CA LEU A 32 -3.24 3.56 -2.06
C LEU A 32 -4.08 4.84 -1.97
N ARG A 33 -5.40 4.71 -1.77
CA ARG A 33 -6.30 5.85 -1.62
C ARG A 33 -6.03 6.69 -0.37
N THR A 34 -5.42 6.11 0.67
CA THR A 34 -5.04 6.88 1.87
C THR A 34 -3.83 7.79 1.65
N GLY A 35 -3.09 7.62 0.55
CA GLY A 35 -1.82 8.31 0.29
C GLY A 35 -0.69 7.93 1.25
N ALA A 36 -0.89 6.93 2.12
CA ALA A 36 0.15 6.47 3.05
C ALA A 36 1.32 5.80 2.32
N VAL A 37 1.06 5.18 1.17
CA VAL A 37 2.06 4.54 0.31
C VAL A 37 2.22 5.38 -0.96
N ASN A 38 3.45 5.73 -1.29
CA ASN A 38 3.77 6.49 -2.50
C ASN A 38 4.65 5.72 -3.50
N HIS A 39 5.12 4.53 -3.15
CA HIS A 39 5.87 3.63 -4.04
C HIS A 39 5.34 2.19 -3.92
N PRO A 40 4.21 1.85 -4.56
CA PRO A 40 3.75 0.47 -4.60
C PRO A 40 4.62 -0.38 -5.52
N ILE A 41 4.91 -1.61 -5.10
CA ILE A 41 5.52 -2.66 -5.89
C ILE A 41 4.56 -3.84 -5.88
N THR A 42 4.15 -4.26 -7.08
CA THR A 42 3.22 -5.38 -7.28
C THR A 42 3.58 -6.13 -8.56
N ASP A 43 3.00 -7.30 -8.77
CA ASP A 43 3.15 -8.07 -10.01
C ASP A 43 2.15 -7.60 -11.08
N ASP A 44 2.42 -7.94 -12.34
CA ASP A 44 1.61 -7.52 -13.49
C ASP A 44 0.15 -7.98 -13.42
N GLY A 45 -0.11 -9.15 -12.81
CA GLY A 45 -1.46 -9.70 -12.67
C GLY A 45 -2.29 -8.86 -11.69
N THR A 46 -1.72 -8.56 -10.53
CA THR A 46 -2.34 -7.66 -9.57
C THR A 46 -2.46 -6.24 -10.15
N ALA A 47 -1.42 -5.72 -10.82
CA ALA A 47 -1.43 -4.40 -11.44
C ALA A 47 -2.53 -4.23 -12.50
N GLY A 48 -2.82 -5.27 -13.28
CA GLY A 48 -3.88 -5.24 -14.29
C GLY A 48 -5.31 -5.14 -13.71
N GLN A 49 -5.46 -5.34 -12.39
CA GLN A 49 -6.74 -5.32 -11.67
C GLN A 49 -6.90 -4.11 -10.74
N LEU A 50 -5.85 -3.29 -10.55
CA LEU A 50 -5.86 -2.07 -9.74
C LEU A 50 -6.39 -0.86 -10.51
#